data_AF-A0A7W4ADE2-F1
#
_entry.id   AF-A0A7W4ADE2-F1
#
_cell.length_a   1.000
_cell.length_b   1.000
_cell.length_c   1.000
_cell.angle_alpha   90.00
_cell.angle_beta   90.00
_cell.angle_gamma   90.00
#
_symmetry.space_group_name_H-M   'P 1'
#
loop_
_entity.id
_entity.type
_entity.pdbx_description
1 polymer ?
#
loop_
_entity_poly.entity_id
_entity_poly.type
_entity_poly.pdbx_seq_one_letter_code
_entity_poly.pdbx_strand_id
1 'polypeptide(L)' 'MIQIQTIGKEDFLCYSRDQLSLAINKVAGCHASVKYRQRSGLSRVLYITVTAGGVIKDTYTEKVFEIDELWRLHLI' A
#
# COMPACT_ATOMS: atom_id res chain seq x y z
N MET A 1 6.68 7.79 5.17
CA MET A 1 5.25 8.05 4.93
C MET A 1 4.84 7.32 3.68
N ILE A 2 3.74 6.58 3.77
CA ILE A 2 3.13 5.87 2.64
C ILE A 2 1.70 6.40 2.50
N GLN A 3 1.27 6.64 1.27
CA GLN A 3 -0.10 7.03 0.96
C GLN A 3 -0.80 5.88 0.23
N ILE A 4 -1.97 5.48 0.70
CA ILE A 4 -2.84 4.52 0.02
C ILE A 4 -3.98 5.29 -0.64
N GLN A 5 -4.12 5.14 -1.94
CA GLN A 5 -5.21 5.74 -2.71
C GLN A 5 -6.02 4.65 -3.40
N THR A 6 -7.34 4.77 -3.36
CA THR A 6 -8.27 3.91 -4.09
C THR A 6 -9.29 4.77 -4.81
N ILE A 7 -9.69 4.37 -6.02
CA ILE A 7 -10.72 5.10 -6.76
C ILE A 7 -12.03 5.08 -5.96
N GLY A 8 -12.60 6.27 -5.74
CA GLY A 8 -13.89 6.44 -5.07
C GLY A 8 -13.85 6.36 -3.53
N LYS A 9 -12.67 6.30 -2.91
CA LYS A 9 -12.52 6.48 -1.44
C LYS A 9 -11.52 7.59 -1.13
N GLU A 10 -11.51 8.03 0.12
CA GLU A 10 -10.52 8.97 0.63
C GLU A 10 -9.10 8.40 0.60
N ASP A 11 -8.13 9.28 0.44
CA ASP A 11 -6.72 8.95 0.53
C ASP A 11 -6.32 8.71 1.99
N PHE A 12 -5.58 7.63 2.25
CA PHE A 12 -5.04 7.34 3.57
C PHE A 12 -3.55 7.70 3.61
N LEU A 13 -3.18 8.65 4.48
CA LEU A 13 -1.78 8.97 4.78
C LEU A 13 -1.32 8.17 5.99
N CYS A 14 -0.36 7.28 5.79
CA CYS A 14 0.18 6.38 6.80
C CYS A 14 1.59 6.83 7.22
N TYR A 15 1.70 7.25 8.48
CA TYR A 15 2.95 7.65 9.13
C TYR A 15 3.54 6.56 10.03
N SER A 16 2.77 5.51 10.32
CA SER A 16 3.21 4.31 11.03
C SER A 16 2.75 3.03 10.34
N ARG A 17 3.41 1.92 10.67
CA ARG A 17 3.02 0.57 10.25
C ARG A 17 1.57 0.26 10.65
N ASP A 18 1.15 0.65 11.85
CA ASP A 18 -0.21 0.36 12.33
C ASP A 18 -1.27 1.12 11.53
N GLN A 19 -0.99 2.39 11.18
CA GLN A 19 -1.85 3.15 10.30
C GLN A 19 -1.94 2.54 8.90
N LEU A 20 -0.83 2.00 8.38
CA LEU A 20 -0.82 1.28 7.11
C LEU A 20 -1.69 0.03 7.18
N SER A 21 -1.56 -0.78 8.24
CA SER A 21 -2.37 -1.97 8.46
C SER A 21 -3.88 -1.64 8.48
N LEU A 22 -4.27 -0.59 9.22
CA LEU A 22 -5.65 -0.12 9.26
C LEU A 22 -6.15 0.37 7.90
N ALA A 23 -5.31 1.08 7.14
CA ALA A 23 -5.65 1.56 5.81
C ALA A 23 -5.87 0.40 4.83
N ILE A 24 -4.98 -0.60 4.82
CA ILE A 24 -5.11 -1.81 4.00
C ILE A 24 -6.41 -2.54 4.31
N ASN A 25 -6.77 -2.71 5.58
CA ASN A 25 -8.02 -3.35 5.97
C ASN A 25 -9.26 -2.57 5.46
N LYS A 26 -9.22 -1.23 5.44
CA LYS A 26 -10.31 -0.40 4.88
C LYS A 26 -10.44 -0.48 3.36
N VAL A 27 -9.36 -0.85 2.66
CA VAL A 27 -9.34 -1.03 1.21
C VAL A 27 -9.38 -2.51 0.79
N ALA A 28 -9.67 -3.43 1.70
CA ALA A 28 -9.90 -4.83 1.38
C ALA A 28 -11.03 -4.99 0.35
N GLY A 29 -10.81 -5.85 -0.64
CA GLY A 29 -11.68 -6.03 -1.80
C GLY A 29 -11.53 -4.97 -2.89
N CYS A 30 -10.53 -4.09 -2.83
CA CYS A 30 -10.31 -3.03 -3.82
C CYS A 30 -8.93 -3.11 -4.50
N HIS A 31 -8.83 -2.49 -5.67
CA HIS A 31 -7.55 -2.11 -6.27
C HIS A 31 -7.12 -0.76 -5.69
N ALA A 32 -5.87 -0.68 -5.23
CA ALA A 32 -5.29 0.50 -4.61
C ALA A 32 -3.93 0.83 -5.24
N SER A 33 -3.49 2.08 -5.06
CA SER A 33 -2.12 2.49 -5.33
C SER A 33 -1.44 2.92 -4.04
N VAL A 34 -0.21 2.47 -3.87
CA VAL A 34 0.67 2.77 -2.75
C VAL A 34 1.71 3.76 -3.24
N LYS A 35 1.61 5.01 -2.81
CA LYS A 35 2.58 6.05 -3.13
C LYS A 35 3.55 6.22 -1.97
N TYR A 36 4.84 6.23 -2.26
CA TYR A 36 5.86 6.37 -1.23
C TYR A 36 7.11 7.06 -1.77
N ARG A 37 7.88 7.67 -0.87
CA ARG A 37 9.16 8.29 -1.19
C ARG A 37 10.30 7.44 -0.65
N GLN A 38 11.20 7.05 -1.53
CA GLN A 38 12.41 6.30 -1.19
C GLN A 38 13.45 7.21 -0.51
N ARG A 39 14.47 6.60 0.12
CA ARG A 39 15.57 7.36 0.74
C ARG A 39 16.35 8.20 -0.27
N SER A 40 16.42 7.76 -1.52
CA SER A 40 16.99 8.52 -2.63
C SER A 40 16.21 9.81 -2.96
N GLY A 41 15.03 10.01 -2.37
CA GLY A 41 14.14 11.12 -2.68
C GLY A 41 13.19 10.85 -3.84
N LEU A 42 13.32 9.70 -4.52
CA LEU A 42 12.44 9.29 -5.61
C LEU A 42 11.04 8.96 -5.10
N SER A 43 10.03 9.52 -5.74
CA SER A 43 8.62 9.17 -5.52
C SER A 43 8.25 7.98 -6.41
N ARG A 44 7.75 6.91 -5.80
CA ARG A 44 7.29 5.71 -6.50
C ARG A 44 5.83 5.43 -6.21
N VAL A 45 5.22 4.69 -7.13
CA VAL A 45 3.85 4.20 -7.03
C VAL A 45 3.86 2.70 -7.28
N LEU A 46 3.25 1.93 -6.40
CA LEU A 46 3.02 0.49 -6.54
C LEU A 46 1.51 0.26 -6.62
N TYR A 47 1.03 -0.45 -7.64
CA TYR A 47 -0.37 -0.81 -7.78
C TYR A 47 -0.61 -2.16 -7.12
N ILE A 48 -1.51 -2.19 -6.15
CA ILE A 48 -1.84 -3.39 -5.39
C ILE A 48 -3.32 -3.74 -5.50
N THR A 49 -3.60 -5.01 -5.37
CA THR A 49 -4.94 -5.55 -5.17
C THR A 49 -4.99 -6.12 -3.77
N VAL A 50 -5.90 -5.60 -2.95
CA VAL A 50 -6.15 -6.14 -1.61
C VAL A 50 -7.38 -7.02 -1.72
N THR A 51 -7.21 -8.32 -1.57
CA THR A 51 -8.33 -9.27 -1.63
C THR A 51 -9.30 -9.07 -0.46
N ALA A 52 -10.52 -9.60 -0.56
CA ALA A 52 -11.49 -9.54 0.54
C ALA A 52 -10.98 -10.21 1.84
N GLY A 53 -10.05 -11.16 1.73
CA GLY A 53 -9.37 -11.80 2.87
C GLY A 53 -8.15 -11.02 3.40
N GLY A 54 -7.89 -9.80 2.93
CA GLY A 54 -6.78 -8.96 3.40
C GLY A 54 -5.41 -9.26 2.78
N VAL A 55 -5.30 -10.26 1.89
CA VAL A 55 -4.05 -10.54 1.17
C VAL A 55 -3.74 -9.39 0.22
N ILE A 56 -2.52 -8.84 0.33
CA ILE A 56 -2.02 -7.77 -0.51
C ILE A 56 -1.18 -8.38 -1.63
N LYS A 57 -1.49 -8.02 -2.89
CA LYS A 57 -0.73 -8.49 -4.05
C LYS A 57 -0.43 -7.35 -4.98
N ASP A 58 0.68 -7.41 -5.69
CA ASP A 58 0.89 -6.60 -6.88
C ASP A 58 -0.22 -6.89 -7.90
N THR A 59 -0.83 -5.84 -8.45
CA THR A 59 -1.95 -6.00 -9.41
C THR A 59 -1.51 -6.64 -10.73
N TYR A 60 -0.25 -6.48 -11.15
CA TYR A 60 0.23 -6.92 -12.46
C TYR A 60 1.10 -8.16 -12.41
N THR A 61 1.83 -8.36 -11.32
CA THR A 61 2.75 -9.51 -11.16
C THR A 61 2.20 -10.60 -10.23
N GLU A 62 1.07 -10.34 -9.57
CA GLU A 62 0.46 -11.20 -8.55
C GLU A 62 1.35 -11.52 -7.34
N LYS A 63 2.54 -10.89 -7.25
CA LYS A 63 3.46 -11.05 -6.13
C LYS A 63 2.75 -10.65 -4.84
N VAL A 64 2.71 -11.56 -3.88
CA VAL A 64 2.14 -11.32 -2.55
C VAL A 64 3.11 -10.46 -1.73
N PHE A 65 2.56 -9.54 -0.95
CA PHE A 65 3.31 -8.73 0.00
C PHE A 65 2.78 -8.93 1.41
N GLU A 66 3.69 -9.10 2.36
CA GLU A 66 3.39 -8.90 3.76
C GLU A 66 3.33 -7.41 4.11
N ILE A 67 2.55 -7.04 5.13
CA ILE A 67 2.40 -5.62 5.54
C ILE A 67 3.75 -4.98 5.89
N ASP A 68 4.65 -5.77 6.49
CA ASP A 68 6.00 -5.35 6.86
C ASP A 68 6.90 -5.09 5.64
N GLU A 69 6.75 -5.89 4.58
CA GLU A 69 7.48 -5.66 3.34
C GLU A 69 7.01 -4.37 2.67
N LEU A 70 5.68 -4.16 2.64
CA LEU A 70 5.07 -2.96 2.09
C LEU A 70 5.53 -1.70 2.85
N TRP A 71 5.57 -1.76 4.18
CA TRP A 71 6.06 -0.67 5.02
C TRP A 71 7.52 -0.34 4.73
N ARG A 72 8.36 -1.36 4.51
CA ARG A 72 9.80 -1.17 4.24
C ARG A 72 10.12 -0.62 2.86
N LEU A 73 9.16 -0.52 1.93
CA LEU A 73 9.40 0.00 0.57
C LEU A 73 10.02 1.41 0.56
N HIS A 74 9.66 2.25 1.53
CA HIS A 74 10.20 3.62 1.64
C HIS A 74 11.61 3.69 2.25
N LEU A 75 12.14 2.58 2.76
CA LEU A 75 13.48 2.49 3.37
C LEU A 75 14.55 2.09 2.36
N ILE A 76 14.14 1.56 1.21
CA ILE A 76 14.99 1.23 0.06
C ILE A 76 15.23 2.52 -0.73
#